data_AF-A0A7Y0SIW3-F1
#
_entry.id   AF-A0A7Y0SIW3-F1
#
_cell.length_a   1.000
_cell.length_b   1.000
_cell.length_c   1.000
_cell.angle_alpha   90.00
_cell.angle_beta   90.00
_cell.angle_gamma   90.00
#
_symmetry.space_group_name_H-M   'P 1'
#
loop_
_entity.id
_entity.type
_entity.pdbx_description
1 polymer ?
#
loop_
_entity_poly.entity_id
_entity_poly.type
_entity_poly.pdbx_seq_one_letter_code
_entity_poly.pdbx_strand_id
1 'polypeptide(L)'
;GYWSERIGFLCGIKQVMFNPNLHPEKTMAGRIDRPEEYEDIATKCVDQFRAKNQAHCLVILSKDDEVHDNSKTAAELEKHYQIIWDETQSHKFKKISHHLQAIKAFKNTY
;
A
#
# COMPACT_ATOMS: atom_id res chain seq x y z
N GLY A 1 2.92 2.82 2.47
CA GLY A 1 2.42 1.44 2.58
C GLY A 1 2.04 1.15 4.01
N TYR A 2 2.97 0.60 4.78
CA TYR A 2 2.77 0.10 6.16
C TYR A 2 1.85 0.93 7.08
N TRP A 3 2.15 2.22 7.25
CA TRP A 3 1.37 3.11 8.13
C TRP A 3 0.04 3.52 7.52
N SER A 4 0.05 3.90 6.22
CA SER A 4 -1.16 4.30 5.51
C SER A 4 -2.23 3.23 5.63
N GLU A 5 -1.85 1.97 5.43
CA GLU A 5 -2.73 0.80 5.50
C GLU A 5 -3.45 0.70 6.86
N ARG A 6 -2.66 0.77 7.94
CA ARG A 6 -3.15 0.61 9.31
C ARG A 6 -3.95 1.81 9.79
N ILE A 7 -3.45 3.03 9.56
CA ILE A 7 -4.13 4.25 9.96
C ILE A 7 -5.43 4.41 9.18
N GLY A 8 -5.41 4.19 7.87
CA GLY A 8 -6.63 4.31 7.09
C GLY A 8 -7.67 3.25 7.46
N PHE A 9 -7.26 2.03 7.85
CA PHE A 9 -8.17 1.06 8.45
C PHE A 9 -8.75 1.56 9.78
N LEU A 10 -7.91 2.01 10.72
CA LEU A 10 -8.34 2.52 12.02
C LEU A 10 -9.28 3.73 11.91
N CYS A 11 -9.09 4.56 10.89
CA CYS A 11 -9.92 5.73 10.62
C CYS A 11 -11.12 5.47 9.69
N GLY A 12 -11.24 4.27 9.10
CA GLY A 12 -12.30 3.95 8.13
C GLY A 12 -12.19 4.74 6.81
N ILE A 13 -10.98 5.15 6.41
CA ILE A 13 -10.74 5.97 5.22
C ILE A 13 -10.29 5.09 4.05
N LYS A 14 -10.87 5.32 2.87
CA LYS A 14 -10.41 4.71 1.62
C LYS A 14 -9.01 5.17 1.24
N GLN A 15 -8.17 4.24 0.82
CA GLN A 15 -6.76 4.52 0.56
C GLN A 15 -6.36 4.10 -0.84
N VAL A 16 -5.46 4.89 -1.44
CA VAL A 16 -4.76 4.50 -2.65
C VAL A 16 -3.27 4.44 -2.34
N MET A 17 -2.66 3.28 -2.54
CA MET A 17 -1.25 3.06 -2.26
C MET A 17 -0.48 2.80 -3.55
N PHE A 18 0.57 3.57 -3.79
CA PHE A 18 1.50 3.37 -4.90
C PHE A 18 2.78 2.72 -4.39
N ASN A 19 3.23 1.62 -5.03
CA ASN A 19 4.41 0.83 -4.65
C ASN A 19 4.64 0.79 -3.13
N PRO A 20 3.66 0.31 -2.35
CA PRO A 20 3.75 0.42 -0.90
C PRO A 20 4.88 -0.45 -0.39
N ASN A 21 5.79 0.17 0.37
CA ASN A 21 6.66 -0.58 1.25
C ASN A 21 5.82 -1.17 2.42
N LEU A 22 5.61 -2.48 2.37
CA LEU A 22 4.89 -3.25 3.41
C LEU A 22 5.80 -3.75 4.52
N HIS A 23 7.11 -3.74 4.30
CA HIS A 23 8.11 -4.28 5.23
C HIS A 23 9.22 -3.25 5.48
N PRO A 24 8.90 -2.09 6.08
CA PRO A 24 9.88 -1.06 6.41
C PRO A 24 10.98 -1.60 7.33
N GLU A 25 10.68 -2.58 8.19
CA GLU A 25 11.65 -3.24 9.06
C GLU A 25 12.75 -3.97 8.28
N LYS A 26 12.46 -4.44 7.06
CA LYS A 26 13.43 -5.14 6.20
C LYS A 26 14.15 -4.19 5.24
N THR A 27 13.46 -3.17 4.76
CA THR A 27 13.90 -2.33 3.63
C THR A 27 14.51 -1.00 4.08
N MET A 28 14.21 -0.57 5.31
CA MET A 28 14.62 0.72 5.85
C MET A 28 15.46 0.58 7.13
N ALA A 29 16.01 -0.61 7.39
CA ALA A 29 16.95 -0.84 8.49
C ALA A 29 18.14 0.14 8.41
N GLY A 30 18.45 0.81 9.52
CA GLY A 30 19.49 1.85 9.58
C GLY A 30 19.15 3.16 8.86
N ARG A 31 17.92 3.31 8.33
CA ARG A 31 17.40 4.52 7.67
C ARG A 31 16.19 5.12 8.40
N ILE A 32 15.80 4.52 9.53
CA ILE A 32 14.69 4.95 10.37
C ILE A 32 15.26 5.41 11.71
N ASP A 33 14.95 6.64 12.10
CA ASP A 33 15.39 7.21 13.38
C ASP A 33 14.70 6.57 14.59
N ARG A 34 13.46 6.09 14.41
CA ARG A 34 12.60 5.53 15.46
C ARG A 34 11.93 4.22 15.03
N PRO A 35 12.69 3.11 14.92
CA PRO A 35 12.16 1.83 14.49
C PRO A 35 11.07 1.28 15.42
N GLU A 36 11.12 1.64 16.72
CA GLU A 36 10.14 1.24 17.73
C GLU A 36 8.70 1.70 17.41
N GLU A 37 8.53 2.79 16.67
CA GLU A 37 7.18 3.27 16.30
C GLU A 37 6.47 2.29 15.36
N TYR A 38 7.21 1.56 14.52
CA TYR A 38 6.63 0.58 13.60
C TYR A 38 6.09 -0.65 14.34
N GLU A 39 6.73 -1.02 15.44
CA GLU A 39 6.25 -2.07 16.35
C GLU A 39 5.02 -1.60 17.12
N ASP A 40 5.02 -0.37 17.63
CA ASP A 40 3.90 0.21 18.37
C ASP A 40 2.60 0.18 17.54
N ILE A 41 2.62 0.61 16.28
CA ILE A 41 1.40 0.51 15.45
C ILE A 41 1.04 -0.93 15.06
N ALA A 42 2.02 -1.84 14.95
CA ALA A 42 1.71 -3.25 14.74
C ALA A 42 0.83 -3.78 15.88
N THR A 43 1.17 -3.45 17.12
CA THR A 43 0.41 -3.91 18.31
C THR A 43 -0.97 -3.27 18.44
N LYS A 44 -1.16 -2.06 17.88
CA LYS A 44 -2.45 -1.34 17.90
C LYS A 44 -3.41 -1.81 16.80
N CYS A 45 -2.90 -2.41 15.73
CA CYS A 45 -3.72 -2.84 14.61
C CYS A 45 -4.34 -4.20 14.90
N VAL A 46 -5.66 -4.31 14.72
CA VAL A 46 -6.40 -5.53 15.03
C VAL A 46 -5.98 -6.67 14.10
N ASP A 47 -5.97 -7.90 14.61
CA ASP A 47 -5.73 -9.08 13.78
C ASP A 47 -6.68 -9.11 12.58
N GLN A 48 -6.11 -9.56 11.45
CA GLN A 48 -6.78 -9.69 10.16
C GLN A 48 -7.38 -8.38 9.62
N PHE A 49 -6.82 -7.22 9.99
CA PHE A 49 -7.30 -5.92 9.52
C PHE A 49 -7.42 -5.84 7.98
N ARG A 50 -6.51 -6.48 7.22
CA ARG A 50 -6.59 -6.52 5.74
C ARG A 50 -7.87 -7.18 5.23
N ALA A 51 -8.32 -8.26 5.90
CA ALA A 51 -9.59 -8.91 5.58
C ALA A 51 -10.79 -8.03 5.96
N LYS A 52 -10.70 -7.29 7.07
CA LYS A 52 -11.72 -6.34 7.51
C LYS A 52 -11.75 -5.04 6.69
N ASN A 53 -10.64 -4.69 6.05
CA ASN A 53 -10.46 -3.52 5.21
C ASN A 53 -10.64 -3.82 3.71
N GLN A 54 -11.22 -4.97 3.37
CA GLN A 54 -11.49 -5.35 1.98
C GLN A 54 -12.29 -4.25 1.28
N ALA A 55 -11.99 -4.02 -0.01
CA ALA A 55 -12.57 -2.95 -0.83
C ALA A 55 -12.31 -1.51 -0.37
N HIS A 56 -11.63 -1.27 0.76
CA HIS A 56 -11.24 0.06 1.23
C HIS A 56 -9.81 0.47 0.85
N CYS A 57 -9.11 -0.37 0.10
CA CYS A 57 -7.81 0.00 -0.48
C CYS A 57 -7.69 -0.39 -1.95
N LEU A 58 -7.09 0.53 -2.71
CA LEU A 58 -6.61 0.35 -4.08
C LEU A 58 -5.09 0.39 -4.06
N VAL A 59 -4.46 -0.62 -4.66
CA VAL A 59 -3.01 -0.72 -4.76
C VAL A 59 -2.59 -0.55 -6.21
N ILE A 60 -1.63 0.33 -6.46
CA ILE A 60 -1.04 0.55 -7.77
C ILE A 60 0.42 0.13 -7.70
N LEU A 61 0.79 -0.85 -8.52
CA LEU A 61 2.11 -1.46 -8.55
C LEU A 61 2.78 -1.24 -9.89
N SER A 62 4.02 -0.77 -9.87
CA SER A 62 4.87 -0.73 -11.07
C SER A 62 5.35 -2.14 -11.39
N LYS A 63 5.25 -2.52 -12.67
CA LYS A 63 5.79 -3.78 -13.20
C LYS A 63 7.31 -3.74 -13.33
N ASP A 64 7.85 -2.56 -13.63
CA ASP A 64 9.27 -2.29 -13.83
C ASP A 64 9.84 -1.45 -12.67
N ASP A 65 9.69 -1.97 -11.45
CA ASP A 65 10.29 -1.37 -10.26
C ASP A 65 11.75 -1.84 -10.11
N GLU A 66 12.68 -0.91 -10.30
CA GLU A 66 14.12 -1.12 -10.23
C GLU A 66 14.67 -1.28 -8.80
N VAL A 67 13.84 -1.09 -7.77
CA VAL A 67 14.22 -1.09 -6.36
C VAL A 67 13.59 -2.25 -5.60
N HIS A 68 12.33 -2.60 -5.90
CA HIS A 68 11.56 -3.62 -5.19
C HIS A 68 10.83 -4.56 -6.13
N ASP A 69 10.82 -5.85 -5.78
CA ASP A 69 9.98 -6.83 -6.46
C ASP A 69 8.53 -6.69 -6.00
N ASN A 70 7.76 -5.91 -6.76
CA ASN A 70 6.35 -5.66 -6.49
C ASN A 70 5.47 -6.91 -6.64
N SER A 71 5.97 -8.01 -7.21
CA SER A 71 5.24 -9.29 -7.26
C SER A 71 5.01 -9.84 -5.85
N LYS A 72 5.95 -9.60 -4.92
CA LYS A 72 5.80 -10.00 -3.51
C LYS A 72 4.71 -9.19 -2.81
N THR A 73 4.73 -7.88 -3.03
CA THR A 73 3.68 -6.96 -2.56
C THR A 73 2.31 -7.38 -3.10
N ALA A 74 2.23 -7.77 -4.39
CA ALA A 74 1.01 -8.24 -5.00
C ALA A 74 0.50 -9.52 -4.33
N ALA A 75 1.36 -10.54 -4.16
CA ALA A 75 0.98 -11.81 -3.55
C ALA A 75 0.44 -11.65 -2.11
N GLU A 76 0.92 -10.65 -1.37
CA GLU A 76 0.41 -10.34 -0.02
C GLU A 76 -0.92 -9.60 -0.01
N LEU A 77 -1.20 -8.78 -1.02
CA LEU A 77 -2.34 -7.85 -1.03
C LEU A 77 -3.48 -8.27 -1.96
N GLU A 78 -3.24 -9.09 -2.97
CA GLU A 78 -4.23 -9.45 -4.01
C GLU A 78 -5.48 -10.14 -3.45
N LYS A 79 -5.35 -10.81 -2.31
CA LYS A 79 -6.46 -11.48 -1.61
C LYS A 79 -7.35 -10.50 -0.84
N HIS A 80 -6.90 -9.27 -0.66
CA HIS A 80 -7.54 -8.27 0.21
C HIS A 80 -7.97 -7.03 -0.56
N TYR A 81 -7.19 -6.60 -1.54
CA TYR A 81 -7.35 -5.32 -2.21
C TYR A 81 -7.31 -5.44 -3.72
N GLN A 82 -7.90 -4.44 -4.39
CA GLN A 82 -7.77 -4.30 -5.82
C GLN A 82 -6.35 -3.88 -6.18
N ILE A 83 -5.73 -4.58 -7.13
CA ILE A 83 -4.40 -4.26 -7.65
C ILE A 83 -4.51 -3.78 -9.10
N ILE A 84 -3.87 -2.67 -9.40
CA ILE A 84 -3.64 -2.15 -10.76
C ILE A 84 -2.14 -2.18 -11.03
N TRP A 85 -1.75 -2.81 -12.13
CA TRP A 85 -0.37 -2.78 -12.61
C TRP A 85 -0.15 -1.59 -13.53
N ASP A 86 0.92 -0.84 -13.29
CA ASP A 86 1.42 0.20 -14.17
C ASP A 86 2.65 -0.31 -14.93
N GLU A 87 2.60 -0.21 -16.26
CA GLU A 87 3.66 -0.69 -17.16
C GLU A 87 4.62 0.43 -17.60
N THR A 88 4.49 1.65 -17.07
CA THR A 88 5.18 2.85 -17.58
C THR A 88 6.03 3.56 -16.53
N GLN A 89 5.58 3.60 -15.29
CA GLN A 89 6.22 4.28 -14.18
C GLN A 89 7.16 3.30 -13.48
N SER A 90 8.34 3.75 -13.08
CA SER A 90 9.28 2.97 -12.26
C SER A 90 9.00 3.13 -10.76
N HIS A 91 9.95 2.79 -9.90
CA HIS A 91 9.81 2.82 -8.44
C HIS A 91 9.20 4.12 -7.88
N LYS A 92 9.66 5.27 -8.38
CA LYS A 92 9.08 6.57 -8.05
C LYS A 92 8.14 6.99 -9.18
N PHE A 93 6.83 6.90 -8.94
CA PHE A 93 5.81 7.36 -9.87
C PHE A 93 5.97 8.86 -10.15
N LYS A 94 6.52 9.21 -11.32
CA LYS A 94 6.69 10.61 -11.75
C LYS A 94 5.37 11.20 -12.22
N LYS A 95 4.49 10.37 -12.79
CA LYS A 95 3.16 10.75 -13.25
C LYS A 95 2.13 9.77 -12.75
N ILE A 96 1.15 10.26 -11.99
CA ILE A 96 0.00 9.47 -11.52
C ILE A 96 -1.29 9.76 -12.31
N SER A 97 -1.22 10.67 -13.28
CA SER A 97 -2.37 11.19 -14.02
C SER A 97 -3.20 10.10 -14.69
N HIS A 98 -2.55 9.06 -15.21
CA HIS A 98 -3.21 7.94 -15.90
C HIS A 98 -4.05 7.08 -14.94
N HIS A 99 -3.80 7.13 -13.63
CA HIS A 99 -4.60 6.43 -12.63
C HIS A 99 -5.75 7.25 -12.06
N LEU A 100 -5.84 8.55 -12.35
CA LEU A 100 -6.84 9.42 -11.72
C LEU A 100 -8.28 8.97 -11.99
N GLN A 101 -8.56 8.42 -13.17
CA GLN A 101 -9.88 7.86 -13.47
C GLN A 101 -10.20 6.62 -12.63
N ALA A 102 -9.23 5.72 -12.47
CA ALA A 102 -9.37 4.55 -11.61
C ALA A 102 -9.55 4.94 -10.13
N ILE A 103 -8.78 5.92 -9.65
CA ILE A 103 -8.90 6.46 -8.28
C ILE A 103 -10.27 7.11 -8.06
N LYS A 104 -10.77 7.86 -9.04
CA LYS A 104 -12.10 8.48 -8.97
C LYS A 104 -13.21 7.43 -8.93
N ALA A 105 -13.11 6.39 -9.77
CA ALA A 105 -14.05 5.27 -9.75
C ALA A 105 -14.03 4.55 -8.39
N PHE A 106 -12.84 4.27 -7.86
CA PHE A 106 -12.64 3.66 -6.55
C PHE A 106 -13.19 4.51 -5.39
N LYS A 107 -13.02 5.83 -5.43
CA LYS A 107 -13.61 6.73 -4.43
C LYS A 107 -15.13 6.58 -4.36
N ASN A 108 -15.77 6.44 -5.52
CA ASN A 108 -17.22 6.39 -5.67
C ASN A 108 -17.84 5.00 -5.50
N THR A 109 -17.05 3.94 -5.25
CA THR A 109 -17.63 2.64 -4.87
C THR A 109 -18.36 2.77 -3.53
N TYR A 110 -19.40 1.97 -3.31
CA TYR A 110 -20.16 1.96 -2.06
C TYR A 110 -19.39 1.26 -0.94
#